data_AF-A0A532CGG3-F1
#
_entry.id   AF-A0A532CGG3-F1
#
_cell.length_a   1.000
_cell.length_b   1.000
_cell.length_c   1.000
_cell.angle_alpha   90.00
_cell.angle_beta   90.00
_cell.angle_gamma   90.00
#
_symmetry.space_group_name_H-M   'P 1'
#
loop_
_entity.id
_entity.type
_entity.pdbx_description
1 polymer ?
#
loop_
_entity_poly.entity_id
_entity_poly.type
_entity_poly.pdbx_seq_one_letter_code
_entity_poly.pdbx_strand_id
1 'polypeptide(L)'
;MSQLLLLVTIVLMITIIGEKSLKAETTPESIRVCAEIVYQGYVGVRKIMKIDQKTESAVEQAHLNELVQEAQFFKLPGVISSPKFDGCCDRNFPSFRVTVATYNKRHTVVINTQNIIPPNRLVPLLDWLEDRAAPPGGALGRSTNERCPA
;
A
#
# COMPACT_ATOMS: atom_id res chain seq x y z
N MET A 1 34.89 27.98 -46.43
CA MET A 1 34.00 28.52 -45.37
C MET A 1 32.62 27.83 -45.29
N SER A 2 32.33 26.78 -46.08
CA SER A 2 30.99 26.16 -46.15
C SER A 2 30.76 24.97 -45.18
N GLN A 3 31.81 24.27 -44.75
CA GLN A 3 31.67 23.09 -43.87
C GLN A 3 31.47 23.42 -42.37
N LEU A 4 32.01 24.54 -41.88
CA LEU A 4 31.85 24.90 -40.46
C LEU A 4 30.42 25.33 -40.12
N LEU A 5 29.71 25.97 -41.05
CA LEU A 5 28.33 26.42 -40.81
C LEU A 5 27.35 25.25 -40.67
N LEU A 6 27.60 24.14 -41.36
CA LEU A 6 26.73 22.96 -41.35
C LEU A 6 26.85 22.16 -40.04
N LEU A 7 28.04 22.14 -39.45
CA LEU A 7 28.29 21.47 -38.17
C LEU A 7 27.64 22.22 -37.00
N VAL A 8 27.68 23.56 -37.02
CA VAL A 8 27.08 24.38 -35.96
C VAL A 8 25.55 24.25 -35.93
N THR A 9 24.89 24.16 -37.09
CA THR A 9 23.43 23.98 -37.14
C THR A 9 22.98 22.59 -36.69
N ILE A 10 23.76 21.54 -36.99
CA ILE A 10 23.48 20.17 -36.51
C ILE A 10 23.60 20.10 -34.99
N VAL A 11 24.63 20.70 -34.40
CA VAL A 11 24.82 20.70 -32.94
C VAL A 11 23.70 21.49 -32.24
N LEU A 12 23.26 22.62 -32.81
CA LEU A 12 22.15 23.40 -32.25
C LEU A 12 20.80 22.66 -32.29
N MET A 13 20.54 21.89 -33.35
CA MET A 13 19.32 21.07 -33.46
C MET A 13 19.30 19.91 -32.46
N ILE A 14 20.46 19.32 -32.14
CA ILE A 14 20.55 18.22 -31.18
C ILE A 14 20.26 18.71 -29.76
N THR A 15 20.68 19.93 -29.40
CA THR A 15 20.43 20.50 -28.07
C THR A 15 18.95 20.82 -27.81
N ILE A 16 18.17 21.16 -28.84
CA ILE A 16 16.74 21.52 -28.67
C ILE A 16 15.86 20.27 -28.45
N ILE A 17 16.30 19.10 -28.91
CA ILE A 17 15.55 17.85 -28.78
C ILE A 17 15.82 17.16 -27.42
N GLY A 18 16.90 17.53 -26.72
CA GLY A 18 17.35 16.89 -25.49
C GLY A 18 16.55 17.18 -24.22
N GLU A 19 15.67 18.20 -24.21
CA GLU A 19 14.93 18.61 -23.01
C GLU A 19 13.45 18.23 -22.99
N LYS A 20 12.98 17.44 -23.96
CA LYS A 20 11.73 16.69 -23.76
C LYS A 20 12.02 15.52 -22.83
N SER A 21 12.31 15.85 -21.57
CA SER A 21 12.14 14.95 -20.45
C SER A 21 10.71 14.45 -20.54
N LEU A 22 10.53 13.25 -21.10
CA LEU A 22 9.36 12.43 -20.89
C LEU A 22 9.25 12.30 -19.37
N LYS A 23 8.52 13.22 -18.72
CA LYS A 23 7.72 12.84 -17.57
C LYS A 23 6.75 11.84 -18.16
N ALA A 24 7.16 10.57 -18.17
CA ALA A 24 6.22 9.47 -18.24
C ALA A 24 5.23 9.78 -17.12
N GLU A 25 4.04 10.23 -17.52
CA GLU A 25 2.91 10.32 -16.64
C GLU A 25 2.56 8.87 -16.31
N THR A 26 3.33 8.31 -15.37
CA THR A 26 3.05 7.02 -14.76
C THR A 26 1.74 7.23 -14.04
N THR A 27 0.65 6.93 -14.72
CA THR A 27 -0.64 6.71 -14.09
C THR A 27 -0.38 5.76 -12.92
N PRO A 28 -0.69 6.16 -11.68
CA PRO A 28 -0.42 5.34 -10.51
C PRO A 28 -1.03 3.96 -10.74
N GLU A 29 -0.19 2.92 -10.66
CA GLU A 29 -0.63 1.55 -10.87
C GLU A 29 -1.83 1.27 -9.96
N SER A 30 -2.91 0.72 -10.53
CA SER A 30 -4.14 0.52 -9.79
C SER A 30 -3.96 -0.49 -8.68
N ILE A 31 -4.02 -0.01 -7.44
CA ILE A 31 -3.89 -0.84 -6.25
C ILE A 31 -5.26 -1.13 -5.66
N ARG A 32 -5.48 -2.41 -5.39
CA ARG A 32 -6.64 -2.92 -4.68
C ARG A 32 -6.16 -3.56 -3.39
N VAL A 33 -6.76 -3.16 -2.28
CA VAL A 33 -6.43 -3.69 -0.97
C VAL A 33 -7.66 -4.27 -0.33
N CYS A 34 -7.53 -5.47 0.21
CA CYS A 34 -8.51 -6.04 1.12
C CYS A 34 -7.81 -6.37 2.43
N ALA A 35 -8.29 -5.79 3.52
CA ALA A 35 -7.77 -6.01 4.85
C ALA A 35 -8.86 -6.61 5.73
N GLU A 36 -8.55 -7.75 6.34
CA GLU A 36 -9.35 -8.36 7.39
C GLU A 36 -8.63 -8.17 8.72
N ILE A 37 -9.32 -7.55 9.68
CA ILE A 37 -8.80 -7.18 10.99
C ILE A 37 -9.68 -7.87 12.04
N VAL A 38 -9.08 -8.76 12.83
CA VAL A 38 -9.78 -9.54 13.88
C VAL A 38 -9.20 -9.16 15.24
N TYR A 39 -10.03 -8.65 16.13
CA TYR A 39 -9.59 -8.28 17.49
C TYR A 39 -9.79 -9.47 18.43
N GLN A 40 -8.69 -10.07 18.88
CA GLN A 40 -8.74 -11.30 19.70
C GLN A 40 -9.34 -11.05 21.10
N GLY A 41 -9.20 -9.83 21.64
CA GLY A 41 -9.78 -9.44 22.93
C GLY A 41 -11.28 -9.13 22.91
N TYR A 42 -11.90 -9.12 21.73
CA TYR A 42 -13.33 -8.88 21.56
C TYR A 42 -13.93 -10.00 20.70
N VAL A 43 -14.58 -10.97 21.35
CA VAL A 43 -15.17 -12.13 20.67
C VAL A 43 -16.09 -11.67 19.52
N GLY A 44 -15.74 -12.05 18.31
CA GLY A 44 -16.54 -11.80 17.11
C GLY A 44 -16.33 -10.45 16.43
N VAL A 45 -15.43 -9.58 16.91
CA VAL A 45 -15.13 -8.31 16.23
C VAL A 45 -14.17 -8.55 15.07
N ARG A 46 -14.76 -8.75 13.90
CA ARG A 46 -14.08 -8.82 12.61
C ARG A 46 -14.47 -7.60 11.78
N LYS A 47 -13.48 -6.80 11.40
CA LYS A 47 -13.65 -5.68 10.49
C LYS A 47 -13.02 -6.05 9.16
N ILE A 48 -13.74 -5.90 8.06
CA ILE A 48 -13.19 -6.11 6.72
C ILE A 48 -13.27 -4.81 5.97
N MET A 49 -12.19 -4.42 5.33
CA MET A 49 -12.13 -3.24 4.49
C MET A 49 -11.69 -3.63 3.09
N LYS A 50 -12.36 -3.06 2.09
CA LYS A 50 -12.01 -3.18 0.67
C LYS A 50 -11.77 -1.80 0.10
N ILE A 51 -10.65 -1.65 -0.57
CA ILE A 51 -10.25 -0.41 -1.23
C ILE A 51 -9.94 -0.72 -2.69
N ASP A 52 -10.58 0.04 -3.58
CA ASP A 52 -10.41 -0.02 -5.02
C ASP A 52 -10.28 1.39 -5.59
N GLN A 53 -9.57 1.56 -6.70
CA GLN A 53 -9.47 2.85 -7.41
C GLN A 53 -10.82 3.44 -7.80
N LYS A 54 -11.85 2.60 -7.91
CA LYS A 54 -13.21 3.05 -8.23
C LYS A 54 -13.92 3.74 -7.06
N THR A 55 -13.50 3.48 -5.82
CA THR A 55 -14.18 3.95 -4.60
C THR A 55 -13.40 5.02 -3.86
N GLU A 56 -12.15 5.26 -4.23
CA GLU A 56 -11.26 6.19 -3.54
C GLU A 56 -10.92 7.42 -4.36
N SER A 57 -10.61 8.51 -3.66
CA SER A 57 -9.98 9.68 -4.30
C SER A 57 -8.58 9.36 -4.80
N ALA A 58 -8.11 10.09 -5.82
CA ALA A 58 -6.75 9.96 -6.34
C ALA A 58 -5.67 10.20 -5.27
N VAL A 59 -5.95 11.10 -4.31
CA VAL A 59 -5.05 11.42 -3.19
C VAL A 59 -4.94 10.22 -2.23
N GLU A 60 -6.07 9.61 -1.86
CA GLU A 60 -6.05 8.42 -1.00
C GLU A 60 -5.37 7.22 -1.67
N GLN A 61 -5.56 7.05 -2.97
CA GLN A 61 -4.89 6.01 -3.75
C GLN A 61 -3.38 6.22 -3.83
N ALA A 62 -2.93 7.45 -4.05
CA ALA A 62 -1.51 7.79 -4.06
C ALA A 62 -0.88 7.48 -2.68
N HIS A 63 -1.52 7.92 -1.60
CA HIS A 63 -1.02 7.68 -0.26
C HIS A 63 -1.01 6.19 0.13
N LEU A 64 -2.05 5.43 -0.24
CA LEU A 64 -2.06 3.98 -0.04
C LEU A 64 -0.93 3.28 -0.82
N ASN A 65 -0.67 3.71 -2.04
CA ASN A 65 0.43 3.18 -2.83
C ASN A 65 1.79 3.47 -2.19
N GLU A 66 2.00 4.68 -1.66
CA GLU A 66 3.19 5.05 -0.88
C GLU A 66 3.36 4.12 0.34
N LEU A 67 2.33 3.96 1.16
CA LEU A 67 2.36 3.08 2.34
C LEU A 67 2.71 1.62 1.98
N VAL A 68 2.15 1.10 0.89
CA VAL A 68 2.44 -0.25 0.40
C VAL A 68 3.89 -0.38 -0.08
N GLN A 69 4.42 0.64 -0.75
CA GLN A 69 5.80 0.67 -1.23
C GLN A 69 6.81 0.79 -0.08
N GLU A 70 6.54 1.68 0.88
CA GLU A 70 7.36 1.88 2.08
C GLU A 70 7.43 0.63 2.94
N ALA A 71 6.29 -0.05 3.12
CA ALA A 71 6.20 -1.34 3.79
C ALA A 71 6.93 -2.47 3.04
N GLN A 72 7.34 -2.21 1.78
CA GLN A 72 7.89 -3.21 0.86
C GLN A 72 7.00 -4.45 0.79
N PHE A 73 5.68 -4.23 0.73
CA PHE A 73 4.70 -5.26 1.04
C PHE A 73 4.91 -6.57 0.26
N PHE A 74 5.20 -6.46 -1.03
CA PHE A 74 5.44 -7.60 -1.93
C PHE A 74 6.74 -8.39 -1.66
N LYS A 75 7.63 -7.89 -0.79
CA LYS A 75 8.84 -8.59 -0.33
C LYS A 75 8.67 -9.24 1.03
N LEU A 76 7.56 -8.97 1.73
CA LEU A 76 7.28 -9.56 3.03
C LEU A 76 6.97 -11.06 2.88
N PRO A 77 7.31 -11.90 3.87
CA PRO A 77 6.83 -13.27 3.90
C PRO A 77 5.29 -13.29 4.00
N GLY A 78 4.66 -14.34 3.49
CA GLY A 78 3.19 -14.47 3.56
C GLY A 78 2.65 -14.57 5.00
N VAL A 79 3.50 -14.96 5.95
CA VAL A 79 3.21 -14.95 7.39
C VAL A 79 4.36 -14.28 8.12
N ILE A 80 4.07 -13.28 8.93
CA ILE A 80 5.06 -12.63 9.81
C ILE A 80 4.93 -13.25 11.21
N SER A 81 5.97 -14.00 11.59
CA SER A 81 6.00 -14.77 12.85
C SER A 81 7.25 -14.48 13.70
N SER A 82 8.00 -13.42 13.40
CA SER A 82 9.21 -13.03 14.14
C SER A 82 9.49 -11.53 13.95
N PRO A 83 10.06 -10.83 14.95
CA PRO A 83 10.42 -11.34 16.28
C PRO A 83 9.17 -11.58 17.14
N LYS A 84 9.27 -12.55 18.05
CA LYS A 84 8.23 -12.79 19.06
C LYS A 84 8.19 -11.63 20.06
N PHE A 85 6.99 -11.30 20.47
CA PHE A 85 6.70 -10.37 21.55
C PHE A 85 6.25 -11.19 22.76
N ASP A 86 7.12 -11.32 23.76
CA ASP A 86 6.82 -12.03 25.02
C ASP A 86 6.38 -11.05 26.12
N GLY A 87 5.87 -9.88 25.73
CA GLY A 87 5.47 -8.84 26.68
C GLY A 87 4.21 -9.22 27.46
N CYS A 88 4.26 -9.00 28.77
CA CYS A 88 3.12 -9.12 29.67
C CYS A 88 2.18 -7.93 29.42
N CYS A 89 1.15 -8.12 28.58
CA CYS A 89 -0.14 -7.40 28.54
C CYS A 89 -0.96 -7.90 27.34
N ASP A 90 -2.19 -8.35 27.57
CA ASP A 90 -3.20 -8.54 26.51
C ASP A 90 -3.58 -7.17 25.92
N ARG A 91 -2.79 -6.63 24.99
CA ARG A 91 -3.07 -5.27 24.45
C ARG A 91 -4.21 -5.23 23.43
N ASN A 92 -5.14 -6.19 23.45
CA ASN A 92 -6.22 -6.34 22.46
C ASN A 92 -5.73 -6.19 21.01
N PHE A 93 -4.51 -6.66 20.76
CA PHE A 93 -3.81 -6.53 19.51
C PHE A 93 -4.54 -7.29 18.38
N PRO A 94 -4.87 -6.63 17.27
CA PRO A 94 -5.58 -7.28 16.18
C PRO A 94 -4.70 -8.23 15.37
N SER A 95 -5.30 -9.29 14.85
CA SER A 95 -4.74 -10.10 13.78
C SER A 95 -5.14 -9.48 12.43
N PHE A 96 -4.17 -9.31 11.54
CA PHE A 96 -4.37 -8.79 10.20
C PHE A 96 -4.18 -9.90 9.16
N ARG A 97 -5.09 -9.97 8.19
CA ARG A 97 -4.86 -10.61 6.90
C ARG A 97 -5.03 -9.55 5.83
N VAL A 98 -3.92 -9.10 5.24
CA VAL A 98 -3.90 -8.05 4.23
C VAL A 98 -3.58 -8.66 2.88
N THR A 99 -4.44 -8.43 1.90
CA THR A 99 -4.21 -8.81 0.50
C THR A 99 -4.08 -7.54 -0.32
N VAL A 100 -2.92 -7.39 -0.97
CA VAL A 100 -2.65 -6.29 -1.90
C VAL A 100 -2.57 -6.87 -3.30
N ALA A 101 -3.33 -6.31 -4.24
CA ALA A 101 -3.32 -6.68 -5.63
C ALA A 101 -3.10 -5.44 -6.50
N THR A 102 -2.17 -5.52 -7.43
CA THR A 102 -2.04 -4.56 -8.54
C THR A 102 -2.43 -5.25 -9.85
N TYR A 103 -2.07 -4.67 -11.00
CA TYR A 103 -2.39 -5.25 -12.30
C TYR A 103 -1.72 -6.62 -12.52
N ASN A 104 -0.47 -6.76 -12.07
CA ASN A 104 0.42 -7.87 -12.42
C ASN A 104 0.85 -8.74 -11.22
N LYS A 105 0.50 -8.35 -9.99
CA LYS A 105 0.90 -9.08 -8.78
C LYS A 105 -0.20 -9.06 -7.73
N ARG A 106 -0.29 -10.14 -6.96
CA ARG A 106 -1.09 -10.25 -5.75
C ARG A 106 -0.22 -10.86 -4.67
N HIS A 107 -0.32 -10.31 -3.46
CA HIS A 107 0.34 -10.87 -2.29
C HIS A 107 -0.56 -10.75 -1.07
N THR A 108 -0.49 -11.75 -0.20
CA THR A 108 -1.23 -11.78 1.06
C THR A 108 -0.25 -11.96 2.21
N VAL A 109 -0.35 -11.09 3.21
CA VAL A 109 0.45 -11.15 4.43
C VAL A 109 -0.47 -11.30 5.63
N VAL A 110 -0.17 -12.28 6.48
CA VAL A 110 -0.84 -12.51 7.76
C VAL A 110 0.07 -12.07 8.90
N ILE A 111 -0.44 -11.22 9.78
CA ILE A 111 0.26 -10.72 10.97
C ILE A 111 -0.63 -10.94 12.20
N ASN A 112 -0.14 -11.69 13.19
CA ASN A 112 -0.77 -11.74 14.51
C ASN A 112 0.00 -10.84 15.49
N THR A 113 -0.48 -9.62 15.68
CA THR A 113 0.23 -8.60 16.48
C THR A 113 0.21 -8.87 17.98
N GLN A 114 -0.56 -9.88 18.45
CA GLN A 114 -0.56 -10.28 19.86
C GLN A 114 0.79 -10.85 20.30
N ASN A 115 1.44 -11.62 19.42
CA ASN A 115 2.63 -12.39 19.77
C ASN A 115 3.87 -11.95 19.00
N ILE A 116 3.76 -10.94 18.13
CA ILE A 116 4.79 -10.55 17.17
C ILE A 116 4.90 -9.03 17.11
N ILE A 117 6.12 -8.52 16.97
CA ILE A 117 6.37 -7.11 16.67
C ILE A 117 6.40 -6.96 15.14
N PRO A 118 5.46 -6.21 14.52
CA PRO A 118 5.50 -5.96 13.08
C PRO A 118 6.77 -5.17 12.70
N PRO A 119 7.32 -5.36 11.48
CA PRO A 119 8.38 -4.50 10.98
C PRO A 119 7.95 -3.03 11.02
N ASN A 120 8.81 -2.13 11.51
CA ASN A 120 8.47 -0.70 11.67
C ASN A 120 7.93 -0.05 10.39
N ARG A 121 8.40 -0.48 9.22
CA ARG A 121 7.93 0.04 7.92
C ARG A 121 6.51 -0.40 7.55
N LEU A 122 6.02 -1.49 8.14
CA LEU A 122 4.67 -2.00 7.92
C LEU A 122 3.64 -1.30 8.83
N VAL A 123 4.07 -0.79 9.99
CA VAL A 123 3.18 -0.18 11.00
C VAL A 123 2.30 0.95 10.42
N PRO A 124 2.82 1.93 9.66
CA PRO A 124 1.99 3.00 9.11
C PRO A 124 0.87 2.49 8.20
N LEU A 125 1.12 1.43 7.42
CA LEU A 125 0.09 0.79 6.60
C LEU A 125 -0.98 0.14 7.48
N LEU A 126 -0.60 -0.59 8.53
CA LEU A 126 -1.56 -1.27 9.41
C LEU A 126 -2.46 -0.27 10.14
N ASP A 127 -1.88 0.80 10.69
CA ASP A 127 -2.62 1.86 11.37
C ASP A 127 -3.62 2.52 10.41
N TRP A 128 -3.18 2.85 9.20
CA TRP A 128 -4.03 3.45 8.17
C TRP A 128 -5.20 2.56 7.75
N LEU A 129 -4.97 1.23 7.68
CA LEU A 129 -6.01 0.25 7.37
C LEU A 129 -7.00 0.10 8.55
N GLU A 130 -6.51 0.13 9.78
CA GLU A 130 -7.33 0.02 10.98
C GLU A 130 -8.28 1.22 11.15
N ASP A 131 -7.77 2.44 10.95
CA ASP A 131 -8.56 3.68 11.02
C ASP A 131 -9.75 3.66 10.06
N ARG A 132 -9.55 3.13 8.86
CA ARG A 132 -10.60 3.04 7.83
C ARG A 132 -11.48 1.82 7.98
N ALA A 133 -11.02 0.78 8.66
CA ALA A 133 -11.85 -0.36 9.00
C ALA A 133 -12.87 -0.02 10.10
N ALA A 134 -12.88 1.19 10.67
CA ALA A 134 -13.89 1.63 11.63
C ALA A 134 -15.34 1.43 11.12
N PRO A 135 -16.33 1.31 12.03
CA PRO A 135 -17.73 1.17 11.65
C PRO A 135 -18.21 2.35 10.76
N PRO A 136 -19.17 2.15 9.84
CA PRO A 136 -19.63 3.17 8.88
C PRO A 136 -20.17 4.48 9.48
N GLY A 137 -20.37 4.55 10.80
CA GLY A 137 -20.75 5.75 11.54
C GLY A 137 -19.58 6.61 12.03
N GLY A 138 -18.33 6.17 11.85
CA GLY A 138 -17.14 6.98 12.08
C GLY A 138 -16.76 7.80 10.84
N ALA A 139 -16.04 8.91 11.01
CA ALA A 139 -15.69 9.84 9.93
C ALA A 139 -14.99 9.20 8.71
N LEU A 140 -14.36 8.03 8.89
CA LEU A 140 -13.60 7.31 7.87
C LEU A 140 -14.03 5.83 7.73
N GLY A 141 -15.12 5.42 8.39
CA GLY A 141 -15.45 4.01 8.55
C GLY A 141 -15.96 3.34 7.28
N ARG A 142 -15.33 2.23 6.88
CA ARG A 142 -15.60 1.49 5.63
C ARG A 142 -15.75 -0.01 5.85
N SER A 143 -16.03 -0.44 7.07
CA SER A 143 -16.20 -1.87 7.37
C SER A 143 -17.33 -2.50 6.54
N THR A 144 -17.07 -3.66 5.97
CA THR A 144 -18.02 -4.51 5.24
C THR A 144 -18.03 -5.94 5.81
N ASN A 145 -19.05 -6.71 5.48
CA ASN A 145 -19.15 -8.14 5.79
C ASN A 145 -18.63 -9.03 4.65
N GLU A 146 -18.30 -8.43 3.50
CA GLU A 146 -17.81 -9.18 2.35
C GLU A 146 -16.39 -9.71 2.58
N ARG A 147 -16.18 -11.01 2.38
CA ARG A 147 -14.86 -11.62 2.56
C ARG A 147 -13.82 -11.08 1.58
N CYS A 148 -12.57 -11.02 2.05
CA CYS A 148 -11.43 -10.82 1.18
C CYS A 148 -11.25 -12.02 0.24
N PRO A 149 -10.77 -11.77 -1.00
CA PRO A 149 -10.39 -12.87 -1.88
C PRO A 149 -9.30 -13.73 -1.23
N ALA A 150 -9.33 -15.02 -1.54
CA ALA A 150 -8.28 -15.96 -1.15
C ALA A 150 -6.94 -15.53 -1.76
#